data_AF-A0A7V7PLZ3-F1
#
_entry.id   AF-A0A7V7PLZ3-F1
#
_cell.length_a   1.000
_cell.length_b   1.000
_cell.length_c   1.000
_cell.angle_alpha   90.00
_cell.angle_beta   90.00
_cell.angle_gamma   90.00
#
_symmetry.space_group_name_H-M   'P 1'
#
loop_
_entity.id
_entity.type
_entity.pdbx_description
1 polymer ?
#
loop_
_entity_poly.entity_id
_entity_poly.type
_entity_poly.pdbx_seq_one_letter_code
_entity_poly.pdbx_strand_id
1 'polypeptide(L)'
;MKNITLAIDDELLGKARSLAERRKTSLNAIVRSLLAHEVEQEDRIAWAREGMRRLMEESTLDMGPSEQWKRQDAYAEREDRLLSRHERADLRGSGQDER
;
A
#
# COMPACT_ATOMS: atom_id res chain seq x y z
N MET A 1 4.50 18.71 24.97
CA MET A 1 3.25 18.13 24.45
C MET A 1 2.16 19.19 24.53
N LYS A 2 1.32 19.33 23.50
CA LYS A 2 0.17 20.24 23.52
C LYS A 2 -1.09 19.44 23.83
N ASN A 3 -1.98 20.00 24.65
CA ASN A 3 -3.27 19.39 24.97
C ASN A 3 -4.31 19.81 23.94
N ILE A 4 -5.17 18.88 23.54
CA ILE A 4 -6.27 19.11 22.60
C ILE A 4 -7.56 18.81 23.37
N THR A 5 -8.53 19.72 23.30
CA THR A 5 -9.88 19.49 23.84
C THR A 5 -10.76 19.05 22.69
N LEU A 6 -11.34 17.85 22.80
CA LEU A 6 -12.24 17.27 21.80
C LEU A 6 -13.64 17.16 22.42
N ALA A 7 -14.65 17.68 21.71
CA ALA A 7 -16.04 17.40 22.01
C ALA A 7 -16.41 16.06 21.38
N ILE A 8 -16.84 15.10 22.20
CA ILE A 8 -17.16 13.73 21.81
C ILE A 8 -18.38 13.30 22.63
N ASP A 9 -19.23 12.48 22.01
CA ASP A 9 -20.37 11.85 22.68
C ASP A 9 -19.92 10.94 23.85
N ASP A 10 -20.65 10.99 24.97
CA ASP A 10 -20.30 10.25 26.20
C ASP A 10 -20.38 8.72 26.01
N GLU A 11 -21.32 8.23 25.19
CA GLU A 11 -21.45 6.80 24.89
C GLU A 11 -20.24 6.33 24.08
N LEU A 12 -19.81 7.14 23.11
CA LEU A 12 -18.61 6.87 22.32
C LEU A 12 -17.35 6.90 23.20
N LEU A 13 -17.25 7.85 24.14
CA LEU A 13 -16.12 7.94 25.07
C LEU A 13 -16.02 6.68 25.94
N GLY A 14 -17.16 6.18 26.43
CA GLY A 14 -17.23 4.92 27.17
C GLY A 14 -16.72 3.75 26.34
N LYS A 15 -17.24 3.56 25.12
CA LYS A 15 -16.82 2.49 24.21
C LYS A 15 -15.34 2.57 23.86
N ALA A 16 -14.83 3.78 23.61
CA ALA A 16 -13.43 3.99 23.25
C ALA A 16 -12.48 3.66 24.42
N ARG A 17 -12.86 3.97 25.66
CA ARG A 17 -12.11 3.58 26.85
C ARG A 17 -12.09 2.06 27.04
N SER A 18 -13.24 1.39 26.94
CA SER A 18 -13.30 -0.08 27.01
C SER A 18 -12.47 -0.73 25.90
N LEU A 19 -12.44 -0.15 24.70
CA LEU A 19 -11.58 -0.62 23.62
C LEU A 19 -10.09 -0.45 23.96
N ALA A 20 -9.71 0.69 24.53
CA ALA A 20 -8.34 0.96 24.94
C ALA A 20 -7.86 -0.04 26.02
N GLU A 21 -8.70 -0.32 27.01
CA GLU A 21 -8.43 -1.34 28.03
C GLU A 21 -8.22 -2.73 27.43
N ARG A 22 -9.11 -3.18 26.54
CA ARG A 22 -8.96 -4.48 25.85
C ARG A 22 -7.66 -4.58 25.06
N ARG A 23 -7.22 -3.47 24.45
CA ARG A 23 -5.97 -3.39 23.68
C ARG A 23 -4.74 -3.08 24.55
N LYS A 24 -4.89 -3.02 25.89
CA LYS A 24 -3.83 -2.64 26.84
C LYS A 24 -3.12 -1.33 26.46
N THR A 25 -3.89 -0.36 25.98
CA THR A 25 -3.40 0.96 25.54
C THR A 25 -4.23 2.06 26.18
N SER A 26 -3.89 3.32 25.90
CA SER A 26 -4.66 4.48 26.37
C SER A 26 -5.46 5.09 25.23
N LEU A 27 -6.58 5.75 25.56
CA LEU A 27 -7.36 6.52 24.59
C LEU A 27 -6.50 7.55 23.86
N ASN A 28 -5.62 8.22 24.60
CA ASN A 28 -4.70 9.21 24.03
C ASN A 28 -3.72 8.56 23.03
N ALA A 29 -3.21 7.35 23.31
CA ALA A 29 -2.37 6.61 22.37
C ALA A 29 -3.14 6.20 21.10
N ILE A 30 -4.40 5.79 21.23
CA ILE A 30 -5.27 5.48 20.07
C ILE A 30 -5.47 6.74 19.22
N VAL A 31 -5.86 7.86 19.84
CA VAL A 31 -6.08 9.13 19.13
C VAL A 31 -4.80 9.60 18.44
N ARG A 32 -3.65 9.51 19.12
CA ARG A 32 -2.35 9.85 18.51
C ARG A 32 -2.03 8.96 17.31
N SER A 33 -2.24 7.65 17.43
CA SER A 33 -1.99 6.71 16.33
C SER A 33 -2.92 6.97 15.15
N LEU A 34 -4.18 7.31 15.41
CA LEU A 34 -5.14 7.63 14.35
C LEU A 34 -4.74 8.91 13.62
N LEU A 35 -4.43 9.98 14.36
CA LEU A 35 -3.99 11.25 13.77
C LEU A 35 -2.69 11.10 12.99
N ALA A 36 -1.72 10.36 13.53
CA ALA A 36 -0.47 10.07 12.83
C ALA A 36 -0.73 9.30 11.53
N HIS A 37 -1.61 8.29 11.58
CA HIS A 37 -1.96 7.51 10.40
C HIS A 37 -2.60 8.39 9.31
N GLU A 38 -3.59 9.21 9.65
CA GLU A 38 -4.26 10.09 8.69
C GLU A 38 -3.29 11.08 8.04
N VAL A 39 -2.42 11.72 8.85
CA VAL A 39 -1.41 12.65 8.34
C VAL A 39 -0.41 11.92 7.43
N GLU A 40 0.07 10.73 7.81
CA GLU A 40 0.97 9.94 6.95
C GLU A 40 0.31 9.47 5.65
N GLN A 41 -1.00 9.21 5.65
CA GLN A 41 -1.73 8.89 4.41
C GLN A 41 -1.84 10.12 3.52
N GLU A 42 -2.19 11.26 4.08
CA GLU A 42 -2.31 12.52 3.34
C GLU A 42 -0.95 12.96 2.78
N ASP A 43 0.11 12.88 3.59
CA ASP A 43 1.49 13.17 3.18
C ASP A 43 1.99 12.19 2.11
N ARG A 44 1.67 10.89 2.21
CA ARG A 44 2.01 9.93 1.14
C ARG A 44 1.27 10.22 -0.15
N ILE A 45 0.00 10.59 -0.08
CA ILE A 45 -0.79 10.96 -1.27
C ILE A 45 -0.24 12.25 -1.87
N ALA A 46 0.10 13.24 -1.05
CA ALA A 46 0.72 14.48 -1.48
C ALA A 46 2.10 14.24 -2.11
N TRP A 47 2.93 13.41 -1.48
CA TRP A 47 4.24 13.02 -1.99
C TRP A 47 4.14 12.22 -3.30
N ALA A 48 3.21 11.27 -3.40
CA ALA A 48 2.98 10.51 -4.63
C ALA A 48 2.48 11.43 -5.76
N ARG A 49 1.61 12.40 -5.46
CA ARG A 49 1.16 13.41 -6.42
C ARG A 49 2.29 14.31 -6.89
N GLU A 50 3.12 14.77 -5.98
CA GLU A 50 4.26 15.61 -6.31
C GLU A 50 5.33 14.85 -7.09
N GLY A 51 5.60 13.59 -6.71
CA GLY A 51 6.46 12.69 -7.46
C GLY A 51 5.95 12.46 -8.88
N MET A 52 4.65 12.21 -9.05
CA MET A 52 4.02 12.06 -10.36
C MET A 52 4.12 13.35 -11.19
N ARG A 53 3.86 14.52 -10.58
CA ARG A 53 3.96 15.82 -11.24
C ARG A 53 5.37 16.07 -11.75
N ARG A 54 6.38 15.88 -10.89
CA ARG A 54 7.78 16.01 -11.25
C ARG A 54 8.18 15.04 -12.36
N LEU A 55 7.70 13.80 -12.31
CA LEU A 55 7.96 12.80 -13.35
C LEU A 55 7.36 13.22 -14.69
N MET A 56 6.15 13.82 -14.70
CA MET A 56 5.53 14.34 -15.92
C MET A 56 6.24 15.58 -16.46
N GLU A 57 6.79 16.44 -15.60
CA GLU A 57 7.52 17.64 -16.00
C GLU A 57 8.94 17.32 -16.53
N GLU A 58 9.63 16.37 -15.89
CA GLU A 58 10.99 15.95 -16.30
C GLU A 58 10.95 14.96 -17.48
N SER A 59 9.85 14.22 -17.65
CA SER A 59 9.68 13.26 -18.75
C SER A 59 9.33 13.98 -20.04
N THR A 60 10.14 13.78 -21.07
CA THR A 60 9.81 14.20 -22.43
C THR A 60 8.64 13.41 -23.03
N LEU A 61 8.20 12.32 -22.37
CA LEU A 61 7.16 11.36 -22.82
C LEU A 61 7.35 10.93 -24.28
N ASP A 62 8.56 11.05 -24.80
CA ASP A 62 8.90 10.78 -26.18
C ASP A 62 9.46 9.37 -26.26
N MET A 63 8.62 8.44 -26.71
CA MET A 63 9.06 7.09 -27.06
C MET A 63 9.84 7.09 -28.39
N GLY A 64 9.85 8.18 -29.16
CA GLY A 64 10.44 8.23 -30.49
C GLY A 64 9.50 7.66 -31.57
N PRO A 65 9.67 8.05 -32.85
CA PRO A 65 8.73 7.76 -33.93
C PRO A 65 8.64 6.27 -34.33
N SER A 66 9.62 5.45 -33.94
CA SER A 66 9.72 4.03 -34.31
C SER A 66 9.54 3.06 -33.13
N GLU A 67 9.52 3.56 -31.90
CA GLU A 67 9.50 2.71 -30.71
C GLU A 67 8.04 2.36 -30.36
N GLN A 68 7.57 1.23 -30.91
CA GLN A 68 6.29 0.66 -30.49
C GLN A 68 6.55 -0.29 -29.32
N TRP A 69 6.30 0.19 -28.10
CA TRP A 69 6.38 -0.67 -26.91
C TRP A 69 5.42 -1.85 -27.04
N LYS A 70 5.96 -3.08 -27.12
CA LYS A 70 5.16 -4.30 -27.05
C LYS A 70 5.21 -4.83 -25.63
N ARG A 71 4.04 -5.22 -25.12
CA ARG A 71 3.90 -5.80 -23.77
C ARG A 71 4.87 -6.98 -23.53
N GLN A 72 5.20 -7.74 -24.57
CA GLN A 72 6.11 -8.89 -24.50
C GLN A 72 7.53 -8.48 -24.11
N ASP A 73 7.98 -7.29 -24.52
CA ASP A 73 9.33 -6.79 -24.24
C ASP A 73 9.54 -6.56 -22.73
N ALA A 74 8.48 -6.21 -21.99
CA ALA A 74 8.51 -6.06 -20.54
C ALA A 74 8.71 -7.40 -19.79
N TYR A 75 8.47 -8.53 -20.46
CA TYR A 75 8.65 -9.87 -19.90
C TYR A 75 9.82 -10.63 -20.53
N ALA A 76 10.48 -10.08 -21.55
CA ALA A 76 11.55 -10.74 -22.29
C ALA A 76 12.67 -11.23 -21.36
N GLU A 77 13.16 -10.39 -20.44
CA GLU A 77 14.19 -10.79 -19.46
C GLU A 77 13.72 -11.88 -18.48
N ARG A 78 12.42 -11.97 -18.21
CA ARG A 78 11.85 -12.97 -17.28
C ARG A 78 11.60 -14.29 -17.98
N GLU A 79 11.15 -14.28 -19.22
CA GLU A 79 10.95 -15.47 -20.06
C GLU A 79 12.29 -16.09 -20.48
N ASP A 80 13.34 -15.29 -20.72
CA ASP A 80 14.69 -15.79 -21.01
C ASP A 80 15.34 -16.49 -19.80
N ARG A 81 15.00 -16.08 -18.58
CA ARG A 81 15.62 -16.59 -17.34
C ARG A 81 14.88 -17.75 -16.70
N LEU A 82 13.61 -17.95 -17.04
CA LEU A 82 12.75 -18.93 -16.40
C LEU A 82 11.89 -19.58 -17.48
N LEU A 83 12.14 -20.88 -17.71
CA LEU A 83 11.20 -21.78 -18.38
C LEU A 83 9.77 -21.41 -17.97
N SER A 84 8.89 -21.30 -18.96
CA SER A 84 7.52 -20.81 -18.79
C SER A 84 6.86 -21.55 -17.64
N ARG A 85 5.99 -20.89 -16.86
CA ARG A 85 5.36 -21.49 -15.66
C ARG A 85 4.73 -22.87 -15.89
N HIS A 86 4.39 -23.16 -17.15
CA HIS A 86 3.78 -24.41 -17.61
C HIS A 86 4.77 -25.59 -17.76
N GLU A 87 6.07 -25.31 -17.77
CA GLU A 87 7.16 -26.27 -17.91
C GLU A 87 7.73 -26.73 -16.55
N ARG A 88 7.29 -26.10 -15.44
CA ARG A 88 7.67 -26.47 -14.06
C ARG A 88 6.62 -27.38 -13.43
N ALA A 89 6.83 -28.69 -13.59
CA ALA A 89 5.93 -29.72 -13.06
C ALA A 89 5.89 -29.78 -11.52
N ASP A 90 6.97 -29.35 -10.86
CA ASP A 90 7.19 -29.31 -9.41
C ASP A 90 6.40 -28.22 -8.68
N LEU A 91 6.02 -27.14 -9.38
CA LEU A 91 5.25 -26.01 -8.85
C LEU A 91 3.76 -26.09 -9.19
N ARG A 92 3.32 -27.14 -9.92
CA ARG A 92 1.89 -27.44 -10.06
C ARG A 92 1.41 -27.98 -8.71
N GLY A 93 0.67 -27.17 -7.97
CA GLY A 93 -0.04 -27.63 -6.79
C GLY A 93 -1.10 -28.67 -7.16
N SER A 94 -0.70 -29.92 -7.37
CA SER A 94 -1.57 -31.08 -7.21
C SER A 94 -1.49 -31.52 -5.75
N GLY A 95 -1.99 -30.63 -4.88
CA GLY A 95 -2.46 -31.01 -3.56
C GLY A 95 -3.93 -31.38 -3.67
N GLN A 96 -4.21 -32.57 -4.19
CA GLN A 96 -5.48 -33.26 -3.99
C GLN A 96 -5.29 -34.74 -4.34
N ASP A 97 -5.72 -35.56 -3.37
CA ASP A 97 -6.02 -37.00 -3.43
C ASP A 97 -4.83 -37.97 -3.44
N GLU A 98 -4.82 -39.10 -2.74
CA GLU A 98 -5.53 -39.67 -1.59
C GLU A 98 -4.85 -41.04 -1.41
N ARG A 99 -4.57 -41.44 -0.16
CA ARG A 99 -4.30 -42.83 0.31
C ARG A 99 -2.93 -43.46 0.05
#